data_AF-A0A1T5DYM5-F1
#
_entry.id   AF-A0A1T5DYM5-F1
#
_cell.length_a   1.000
_cell.length_b   1.000
_cell.length_c   1.000
_cell.angle_alpha   90.00
_cell.angle_beta   90.00
_cell.angle_gamma   90.00
#
_symmetry.space_group_name_H-M   'P 1'
#
loop_
_entity.id
_entity.type
_entity.pdbx_description
1 polymer ?
#
loop_
_entity_poly.entity_id
_entity_poly.type
_entity_poly.pdbx_seq_one_letter_code
_entity_poly.pdbx_strand_id
1 'polypeptide(L)'
;MKASLLILSVLFITFNVQAQVGETIVKVNQGAATLNQGASTITNTATAAGNTATALSRSVQLIKGFIPEKKDKDKSKAAPDVVAEKPANVIVLTIMNVDYNNLKTVEENVKSLTNVKSTSKKFSTANSTISIEYTGQADELWDALPETVKTLFELKALGDGTIALEKK
;
A
#
# COMPACT_ATOMS: atom_id res chain seq x y z
N MET A 1 25.74 -3.67 -61.67
CA MET A 1 26.22 -3.44 -60.29
C MET A 1 25.19 -2.74 -59.40
N LYS A 2 23.92 -3.16 -59.38
CA LYS A 2 22.87 -2.56 -58.52
C LYS A 2 22.18 -3.56 -57.60
N ALA A 3 22.22 -4.85 -57.92
CA ALA A 3 21.64 -5.91 -57.10
C ALA A 3 22.46 -6.23 -55.84
N SER A 4 23.77 -5.92 -55.81
CA SER A 4 24.65 -6.28 -54.70
C SER A 4 24.53 -5.38 -53.47
N LEU A 5 23.97 -4.17 -53.63
CA LEU A 5 23.85 -3.19 -52.54
C LEU A 5 22.60 -3.43 -51.67
N LEU A 6 21.56 -4.04 -52.26
CA LEU A 6 20.27 -4.28 -51.61
C LEU A 6 20.30 -5.50 -50.67
N ILE A 7 21.14 -6.49 -50.97
CA ILE A 7 21.30 -7.69 -50.13
C ILE A 7 22.07 -7.37 -48.84
N LEU A 8 22.98 -6.39 -48.87
CA LEU A 8 23.74 -5.97 -47.69
C LEU A 8 22.88 -5.16 -46.69
N SER A 9 21.84 -4.47 -47.16
CA SER A 9 20.93 -3.69 -46.31
C SER A 9 19.98 -4.58 -45.50
N VAL A 10 19.52 -5.70 -46.08
CA VAL A 10 18.58 -6.60 -45.40
C VAL A 10 19.26 -7.38 -44.27
N LEU A 11 20.56 -7.70 -44.39
CA LEU A 11 21.30 -8.39 -43.32
C LEU A 11 21.52 -7.53 -42.07
N PHE A 12 21.56 -6.20 -42.20
CA PHE A 12 21.82 -5.29 -41.08
C PHE A 12 20.59 -5.07 -40.17
N ILE A 13 19.39 -5.24 -40.74
CA ILE A 13 18.13 -5.04 -40.00
C ILE A 13 17.84 -6.24 -39.09
N THR A 14 18.14 -7.46 -39.53
CA THR A 14 17.89 -8.68 -38.73
C THR A 14 18.83 -8.83 -37.53
N PHE A 15 20.07 -8.31 -37.59
CA PHE A 15 21.00 -8.40 -36.46
C PHE A 15 20.61 -7.52 -35.26
N ASN A 16 19.88 -6.42 -35.48
CA ASN A 16 19.49 -5.51 -34.38
C ASN A 16 18.29 -6.00 -33.57
N VAL A 17 17.44 -6.86 -34.14
CA VAL A 17 16.25 -7.38 -33.45
C VAL A 17 16.64 -8.41 -32.38
N GLN A 18 17.69 -9.20 -32.59
CA GLN A 18 18.12 -10.22 -31.64
C GLN A 18 18.81 -9.66 -30.38
N ALA A 19 19.40 -8.46 -30.44
CA ALA A 19 20.05 -7.84 -29.29
C ALA A 19 19.06 -7.30 -28.24
N GLN A 20 17.90 -6.77 -28.68
CA GLN A 20 16.89 -6.21 -27.76
C GLN A 20 16.10 -7.27 -26.98
N VAL A 21 15.97 -8.48 -27.53
CA VAL A 21 15.27 -9.60 -26.85
C VAL A 21 16.11 -10.13 -25.68
N GLY A 22 17.44 -10.14 -25.81
CA GLY A 22 18.35 -10.59 -24.75
C GLY A 22 18.26 -9.74 -23.47
N GLU A 23 18.27 -8.41 -23.59
CA GLU A 23 18.21 -7.52 -22.43
C GLU A 23 16.86 -7.58 -21.69
N THR A 24 15.77 -7.79 -22.43
CA THR A 24 14.42 -7.85 -21.84
C THR A 24 14.24 -9.11 -21.00
N ILE A 25 14.73 -10.26 -21.48
CA ILE A 25 14.65 -11.54 -20.74
C ILE A 25 15.50 -11.51 -19.46
N VAL A 26 16.67 -10.88 -19.50
CA VAL A 26 17.53 -10.72 -18.31
C VAL A 26 16.84 -9.88 -17.23
N LYS A 27 16.15 -8.79 -17.60
CA LYS A 27 15.38 -7.95 -16.65
C LYS A 27 14.20 -8.70 -16.02
N VAL A 28 13.51 -9.55 -16.78
CA VAL A 28 12.40 -10.38 -16.26
C VAL A 28 12.92 -11.42 -15.26
N ASN A 29 14.04 -12.09 -15.55
CA ASN A 29 14.64 -13.05 -14.63
C ASN A 29 15.17 -12.39 -13.34
N GLN A 30 15.74 -11.19 -13.42
CA GLN A 30 16.13 -10.42 -12.22
C GLN A 30 14.90 -10.02 -11.38
N GLY A 31 13.80 -9.61 -12.01
CA GLY A 31 12.54 -9.31 -11.32
C GLY A 31 11.93 -10.52 -10.60
N ALA A 32 11.97 -11.70 -11.21
CA ALA A 32 11.47 -12.93 -10.60
C ALA A 32 12.32 -13.35 -9.38
N ALA A 33 13.65 -13.16 -9.42
CA ALA A 33 14.53 -13.43 -8.29
C ALA A 33 14.27 -12.50 -7.10
N THR A 34 13.99 -11.21 -7.35
CA THR A 34 13.60 -10.24 -6.31
C THR A 34 12.24 -10.60 -5.68
N LEU A 35 11.29 -11.07 -6.50
CA LEU A 35 9.96 -11.46 -6.03
C LEU A 35 10.00 -12.72 -5.14
N ASN A 36 10.86 -13.69 -5.47
CA ASN A 36 11.07 -14.89 -4.66
C ASN A 36 11.78 -14.59 -3.32
N GLN A 37 12.69 -13.61 -3.30
CA GLN A 37 13.29 -13.11 -2.06
C GLN A 37 12.25 -12.40 -1.17
N GLY A 38 11.36 -11.58 -1.76
CA GLY A 38 10.27 -10.94 -1.03
C GLY A 38 9.28 -11.93 -0.41
N ALA A 39 8.91 -13.00 -1.13
CA ALA A 39 8.06 -14.06 -0.61
C ALA A 39 8.70 -14.82 0.57
N SER A 40 10.02 -15.01 0.54
CA SER A 40 10.78 -15.63 1.62
C SER A 40 10.82 -14.73 2.87
N THR A 41 10.93 -13.41 2.71
CA THR A 41 10.87 -12.45 3.83
C THR A 41 9.48 -12.44 4.48
N ILE A 42 8.40 -12.46 3.69
CA ILE A 42 7.02 -12.46 4.21
C ILE A 42 6.75 -13.73 5.04
N THR A 43 7.22 -14.88 4.58
CA THR A 43 7.04 -16.16 5.28
C THR A 43 7.76 -16.17 6.64
N ASN A 44 8.96 -15.59 6.69
CA ASN A 44 9.74 -15.48 7.92
C ASN A 44 9.13 -14.47 8.91
N THR A 45 8.59 -13.33 8.43
CA THR A 45 7.89 -12.36 9.29
C THR A 45 6.57 -12.92 9.86
N ALA A 46 5.81 -13.68 9.07
CA ALA A 46 4.59 -14.35 9.54
C ALA A 46 4.88 -15.42 10.62
N THR A 47 5.99 -16.15 10.47
CA THR A 47 6.42 -17.15 11.47
C THR A 47 6.87 -16.50 12.78
N ALA A 48 7.58 -15.36 12.72
CA ALA A 48 7.96 -14.60 13.91
C ALA A 48 6.74 -14.04 14.66
N ALA A 49 5.72 -13.55 13.94
CA ALA A 49 4.48 -13.03 14.53
C ALA A 49 3.65 -14.12 15.24
N GLY A 50 3.55 -15.32 14.66
CA GLY A 50 2.86 -16.47 15.28
C GLY A 50 3.52 -16.94 16.59
N ASN A 51 4.87 -16.88 16.65
CA ASN A 51 5.61 -17.26 17.84
C ASN A 51 5.43 -16.26 19.00
N THR A 52 5.31 -14.95 18.72
CA THR A 52 5.02 -13.93 19.74
C THR A 52 3.61 -14.05 20.33
N ALA A 53 2.60 -14.37 19.52
CA ALA A 53 1.23 -14.60 20.00
C ALA A 53 1.13 -15.81 20.95
N THR A 54 1.94 -16.85 20.69
CA THR A 54 2.00 -18.05 21.53
C THR A 54 2.76 -17.80 22.84
N ALA A 55 3.81 -16.98 22.82
CA ALA A 55 4.56 -16.59 24.02
C ALA A 55 3.70 -15.73 24.97
N LEU A 56 2.92 -14.79 24.43
CA LEU A 56 2.04 -13.91 25.23
C LEU A 56 0.92 -14.70 25.94
N SER A 57 0.38 -15.72 25.28
CA SER A 57 -0.64 -16.62 25.87
C SER A 57 -0.13 -17.43 27.05
N ARG A 58 1.18 -17.73 27.10
CA ARG A 58 1.81 -18.44 28.22
C ARG A 58 2.17 -17.52 29.38
N SER A 59 2.53 -16.26 29.12
CA SER A 59 2.82 -15.27 30.17
C SER A 59 1.60 -14.93 31.03
N VAL A 60 0.39 -14.93 30.46
CA VAL A 60 -0.86 -14.65 31.19
C VAL A 60 -1.24 -15.78 32.18
N GLN A 61 -0.77 -17.01 31.96
CA GLN A 61 -1.01 -18.11 32.92
C GLN A 61 -0.13 -18.03 34.18
N LEU A 62 1.05 -17.42 34.11
CA LEU A 62 1.96 -17.30 35.26
C LEU A 62 1.58 -16.17 36.21
N ILE A 63 0.88 -15.13 35.74
CA ILE A 63 0.48 -13.98 36.59
C ILE A 63 -0.76 -14.30 37.43
N LYS A 64 -1.53 -15.34 37.08
CA LYS A 64 -2.68 -15.82 37.88
C LYS A 64 -2.30 -16.45 39.23
N GLY A 65 -1.01 -16.69 39.50
CA GLY A 65 -0.53 -17.29 40.75
C GLY A 65 -0.24 -16.33 41.91
N PHE A 66 -0.26 -15.01 41.68
CA PHE A 66 0.17 -14.01 42.68
C PHE A 66 -0.90 -12.99 43.10
N ILE A 67 -2.16 -13.17 42.68
CA ILE A 67 -3.25 -12.27 43.07
C ILE A 67 -4.11 -13.00 44.12
N PRO A 68 -4.07 -12.59 45.40
CA PRO A 68 -4.91 -13.20 46.43
C PRO A 68 -6.40 -12.94 46.15
N GLU A 69 -7.17 -14.03 46.13
CA GLU A 69 -8.62 -14.05 45.98
C GLU A 69 -9.32 -13.16 47.02
N LYS A 70 -10.01 -12.11 46.55
CA LYS A 70 -11.17 -11.56 47.26
C LYS A 70 -12.43 -12.02 46.53
N LYS A 71 -13.19 -12.89 47.22
CA LYS A 71 -14.61 -13.13 46.99
C LYS A 71 -15.34 -11.79 46.85
N ASP A 72 -16.09 -11.62 45.76
CA ASP A 72 -17.52 -11.30 45.85
C ASP A 72 -18.23 -11.54 44.52
N LYS A 73 -19.46 -12.03 44.65
CA LYS A 73 -20.39 -12.43 43.59
C LYS A 73 -21.10 -11.21 42.98
N ASP A 74 -21.48 -11.41 41.73
CA ASP A 74 -22.55 -10.76 40.95
C ASP A 74 -22.32 -9.38 40.31
N LYS A 75 -22.03 -9.48 39.00
CA LYS A 75 -22.77 -8.88 37.87
C LYS A 75 -23.07 -7.38 37.92
N SER A 76 -22.25 -6.66 37.17
CA SER A 76 -22.61 -6.09 35.86
C SER A 76 -21.92 -4.73 35.72
N LYS A 77 -20.59 -4.79 35.55
CA LYS A 77 -19.83 -3.65 35.06
C LYS A 77 -20.03 -3.65 33.55
N ALA A 78 -20.91 -2.75 33.10
CA ALA A 78 -21.08 -2.44 31.68
C ALA A 78 -19.70 -2.32 31.04
N ALA A 79 -19.55 -3.09 29.97
CA ALA A 79 -18.32 -3.27 29.22
C ALA A 79 -17.69 -1.91 28.87
N PRO A 80 -16.35 -1.81 28.78
CA PRO A 80 -15.76 -0.77 27.96
C PRO A 80 -16.41 -0.88 26.59
N ASP A 81 -16.96 0.24 26.15
CA ASP A 81 -17.53 0.48 24.84
C ASP A 81 -16.61 -0.16 23.80
N VAL A 82 -17.04 -1.32 23.29
CA VAL A 82 -16.36 -1.98 22.19
C VAL A 82 -16.75 -1.12 21.00
N VAL A 83 -15.95 -0.08 20.76
CA VAL A 83 -15.97 0.68 19.51
C VAL A 83 -15.88 -0.39 18.44
N ALA A 84 -17.01 -0.66 17.79
CA ALA A 84 -17.07 -1.61 16.70
C ALA A 84 -16.11 -1.07 15.64
N GLU A 85 -14.92 -1.65 15.55
CA GLU A 85 -13.97 -1.38 14.48
C GLU A 85 -14.71 -1.70 13.17
N LYS A 86 -15.24 -0.66 12.52
CA LYS A 86 -15.69 -0.72 11.13
C LYS A 86 -14.53 -1.37 10.36
N PRO A 87 -14.79 -2.37 9.49
CA PRO A 87 -13.73 -3.00 8.72
C PRO A 87 -12.97 -1.92 7.96
N ALA A 88 -11.65 -1.88 8.13
CA ALA A 88 -10.83 -0.88 7.47
C ALA A 88 -10.87 -1.14 5.96
N ASN A 89 -11.40 -0.18 5.22
CA ASN A 89 -11.48 -0.24 3.76
C ASN A 89 -10.21 0.36 3.17
N VAL A 90 -9.67 -0.27 2.12
CA VAL A 90 -8.56 0.30 1.38
C VAL A 90 -9.12 1.25 0.33
N ILE A 91 -8.96 2.55 0.57
CA ILE A 91 -9.31 3.60 -0.39
C ILE A 91 -8.08 3.92 -1.23
N VAL A 92 -8.24 3.97 -2.54
CA VAL A 92 -7.18 4.33 -3.49
C VAL A 92 -7.38 5.77 -3.95
N LEU A 93 -6.46 6.64 -3.55
CA LEU A 93 -6.38 8.02 -4.01
C LEU A 93 -5.43 8.09 -5.20
N THR A 94 -5.95 8.30 -6.40
CA THR A 94 -5.18 8.52 -7.64
C THR A 94 -5.01 10.01 -7.87
N ILE A 95 -3.79 10.47 -8.13
CA ILE A 95 -3.47 11.87 -8.36
C ILE A 95 -2.71 12.02 -9.69
N MET A 96 -3.30 12.74 -10.63
CA MET A 96 -2.73 13.04 -11.94
C MET A 96 -1.83 14.27 -11.90
N ASN A 97 -0.74 14.24 -12.67
CA ASN A 97 0.17 15.37 -12.88
C ASN A 97 0.77 15.96 -11.58
N VAL A 98 1.07 15.10 -10.60
CA VAL A 98 1.59 15.52 -9.29
C VAL A 98 3.10 15.29 -9.18
N ASP A 99 3.79 16.24 -8.55
CA ASP A 99 5.21 16.11 -8.20
C ASP A 99 5.39 15.26 -6.95
N TYR A 100 6.55 14.62 -6.78
CA TYR A 100 6.84 13.80 -5.60
C TYR A 100 6.66 14.56 -4.28
N ASN A 101 7.06 15.83 -4.23
CA ASN A 101 6.91 16.67 -3.03
C ASN A 101 5.44 16.88 -2.66
N ASN A 102 4.61 17.23 -3.65
CA ASN A 102 3.18 17.42 -3.43
C ASN A 102 2.50 16.10 -3.04
N LEU A 103 2.86 14.98 -3.68
CA LEU A 103 2.37 13.65 -3.29
C LEU A 103 2.74 13.30 -1.84
N LYS A 104 3.98 13.59 -1.43
CA LYS A 104 4.45 13.37 -0.06
C LYS A 104 3.66 14.20 0.93
N THR A 105 3.41 15.49 0.63
CA THR A 105 2.58 16.35 1.47
C THR A 105 1.15 15.81 1.59
N VAL A 106 0.54 15.34 0.51
CA VAL A 106 -0.79 14.71 0.58
C VAL A 106 -0.78 13.48 1.48
N GLU A 107 0.20 12.60 1.31
CA GLU A 107 0.34 11.40 2.15
C GLU A 107 0.49 11.75 3.63
N GLU A 108 1.32 12.74 3.98
CA GLU A 108 1.52 13.19 5.36
C GLU A 108 0.23 13.77 5.96
N ASN A 109 -0.54 14.55 5.19
CA ASN A 109 -1.84 15.06 5.62
C ASN A 109 -2.84 13.92 5.83
N VAL A 110 -2.89 12.95 4.91
CA VAL A 110 -3.74 11.76 5.06
C VAL A 110 -3.37 10.96 6.30
N LYS A 111 -2.07 10.70 6.53
CA LYS A 111 -1.58 9.97 7.72
C LYS A 111 -1.97 10.64 9.04
N SER A 112 -2.17 11.96 9.03
CA SER A 112 -2.54 12.72 10.23
C SER A 112 -4.02 12.56 10.62
N LEU A 113 -4.84 11.96 9.75
CA LEU A 113 -6.27 11.72 10.02
C LEU A 113 -6.45 10.57 11.02
N THR A 114 -7.29 10.76 12.03
CA THR A 114 -7.50 9.80 13.13
C THR A 114 -8.05 8.44 12.70
N ASN A 115 -8.72 8.38 11.55
CA ASN A 115 -9.36 7.16 11.04
C ASN A 115 -8.48 6.43 10.01
N VAL A 116 -7.26 6.90 9.77
CA VAL A 116 -6.27 6.25 8.88
C VAL A 116 -5.39 5.33 9.70
N LYS A 117 -5.40 4.05 9.36
CA LYS A 117 -4.59 3.02 10.04
C LYS A 117 -3.23 2.84 9.38
N SER A 118 -3.18 2.93 8.05
CA SER A 118 -1.96 2.78 7.27
C SER A 118 -2.09 3.48 5.92
N THR A 119 -0.96 3.89 5.34
CA THR A 119 -0.91 4.41 3.98
C THR A 119 0.32 3.90 3.25
N SER A 120 0.20 3.67 1.94
CA SER A 120 1.32 3.38 1.05
C SER A 120 1.21 4.23 -0.21
N LYS A 121 2.33 4.80 -0.67
CA LYS A 121 2.37 5.62 -1.89
C LYS A 121 3.15 4.96 -3.01
N LYS A 122 2.66 5.15 -4.23
CA LYS A 122 3.36 4.81 -5.47
C LYS A 122 3.44 6.07 -6.33
N PHE A 123 4.65 6.56 -6.55
CA PHE A 123 4.87 7.72 -7.41
C PHE A 123 4.98 7.29 -8.88
N SER A 124 4.31 8.03 -9.74
CA SER A 124 4.42 7.99 -11.21
C SER A 124 4.19 9.40 -11.72
N THR A 125 4.95 9.80 -12.75
CA THR A 125 4.85 11.13 -13.36
C THR A 125 3.49 11.40 -14.01
N ALA A 126 2.80 10.35 -14.48
CA ALA A 126 1.47 10.47 -15.06
C ALA A 126 0.35 10.33 -14.01
N ASN A 127 0.48 9.35 -13.11
CA ASN A 127 -0.60 8.89 -12.24
C ASN A 127 -0.05 8.29 -10.94
N SER A 128 0.17 9.13 -9.95
CA SER A 128 0.57 8.67 -8.63
C SER A 128 -0.61 8.13 -7.84
N THR A 129 -0.39 7.18 -6.93
CA THR A 129 -1.44 6.61 -6.09
C THR A 129 -1.04 6.59 -4.62
N ILE A 130 -2.02 6.81 -3.74
CA ILE A 130 -1.92 6.58 -2.30
C ILE A 130 -3.00 5.57 -1.93
N SER A 131 -2.58 4.39 -1.47
CA SER A 131 -3.47 3.40 -0.85
C SER A 131 -3.61 3.72 0.63
N ILE A 132 -4.84 3.86 1.10
CA ILE A 132 -5.17 4.37 2.44
C ILE A 132 -6.07 3.35 3.11
N GLU A 133 -5.59 2.73 4.18
CA GLU A 133 -6.42 1.88 5.04
C GLU A 133 -7.20 2.80 5.97
N TYR A 134 -8.48 3.02 5.66
CA TYR A 134 -9.34 4.01 6.31
C TYR A 134 -10.57 3.35 6.93
N THR A 135 -10.93 3.79 8.13
CA THR A 135 -12.13 3.37 8.83
C THR A 135 -13.31 4.25 8.40
N GLY A 136 -13.87 3.97 7.22
CA GLY A 136 -14.92 4.79 6.63
C GLY A 136 -15.08 4.58 5.13
N GLN A 137 -15.66 5.57 4.46
CA GLN A 137 -15.90 5.61 3.02
C GLN A 137 -15.05 6.69 2.31
N ALA A 138 -15.01 6.64 0.98
CA ALA A 138 -14.19 7.55 0.16
C ALA A 138 -14.64 9.01 0.22
N ASP A 139 -15.94 9.24 0.32
CA ASP A 139 -16.55 10.56 0.55
C ASP A 139 -16.16 11.13 1.92
N GLU A 140 -16.27 10.33 2.99
CA GLU A 140 -15.84 10.72 4.34
C GLU A 140 -14.33 11.07 4.37
N LEU A 141 -13.51 10.28 3.67
CA LEU A 141 -12.07 10.57 3.54
C LEU A 141 -11.83 11.89 2.80
N TRP A 142 -12.52 12.12 1.67
CA TRP A 142 -12.41 13.37 0.92
C TRP A 142 -12.82 14.56 1.77
N ASP A 143 -13.92 14.46 2.52
CA ASP A 143 -14.38 15.52 3.41
C ASP A 143 -13.40 15.80 4.55
N ALA A 144 -12.77 14.76 5.10
CA ALA A 144 -11.76 14.87 6.14
C ALA A 144 -10.41 15.48 5.66
N LEU A 145 -10.14 15.53 4.34
CA LEU A 145 -8.90 16.12 3.85
C LEU A 145 -8.84 17.63 4.16
N PRO A 146 -7.66 18.15 4.55
CA PRO A 146 -7.50 19.56 4.84
C PRO A 146 -7.65 20.41 3.58
N GLU A 147 -8.10 21.66 3.76
CA GLU A 147 -8.28 22.61 2.64
C GLU A 147 -6.99 22.86 1.86
N THR A 148 -5.82 22.76 2.51
CA THR A 148 -4.52 22.85 1.85
C THR A 148 -4.33 21.81 0.75
N VAL A 149 -4.94 20.63 0.87
CA VAL A 149 -4.93 19.61 -0.18
C VAL A 149 -6.02 19.90 -1.20
N LYS A 150 -7.25 20.20 -0.76
CA LYS A 150 -8.39 20.48 -1.65
C LYS A 150 -8.19 21.70 -2.56
N THR A 151 -7.35 22.66 -2.14
CA THR A 151 -7.01 23.83 -2.94
C THR A 151 -6.05 23.49 -4.07
N LEU A 152 -5.07 22.59 -3.83
CA LEU A 152 -4.06 22.16 -4.80
C LEU A 152 -4.60 21.24 -5.90
N PHE A 153 -5.69 20.52 -5.61
CA PHE A 153 -6.23 19.48 -6.50
C PHE A 153 -7.69 19.73 -6.85
N GLU A 154 -8.08 19.32 -8.04
CA GLU A 154 -9.45 19.23 -8.51
C GLU A 154 -9.93 17.77 -8.39
N LEU A 155 -11.12 17.58 -7.83
CA LEU A 155 -11.76 16.26 -7.76
C LEU A 155 -12.30 15.90 -9.15
N LYS A 156 -11.80 14.82 -9.74
CA LYS A 156 -12.23 14.30 -11.05
C LYS A 156 -13.24 13.17 -10.94
N ALA A 157 -13.05 12.29 -9.96
CA ALA A 157 -13.98 11.21 -9.69
C ALA A 157 -13.98 10.85 -8.21
N LEU A 158 -15.15 10.47 -7.72
CA LEU A 158 -15.35 9.92 -6.38
C LEU A 158 -16.22 8.67 -6.54
N GLY A 159 -15.74 7.54 -6.08
CA GLY A 159 -16.44 6.26 -6.17
C GLY A 159 -16.15 5.36 -4.98
N ASP A 160 -16.76 4.18 -4.97
CA ASP A 160 -16.60 3.21 -3.88
C ASP A 160 -15.13 2.79 -3.75
N GLY A 161 -14.49 3.23 -2.68
CA GLY A 161 -13.07 2.95 -2.40
C GLY A 161 -12.08 3.66 -3.33
N THR A 162 -12.50 4.63 -4.14
CA THR A 162 -11.60 5.34 -5.06
C THR A 162 -11.85 6.85 -5.09
N ILE A 163 -10.77 7.63 -5.13
CA ILE A 163 -10.80 9.08 -5.27
C ILE A 163 -9.79 9.43 -6.36
N ALA A 164 -10.22 10.12 -7.42
CA ALA A 164 -9.35 10.59 -8.48
C ALA A 164 -9.23 12.12 -8.43
N LEU A 165 -7.99 12.59 -8.34
CA LEU A 165 -7.63 13.99 -8.27
C LEU A 165 -6.74 14.37 -9.45
N GLU A 166 -6.85 15.60 -9.91
CA GLU A 166 -5.91 16.21 -10.85
C GLU A 166 -5.31 17.47 -10.23
N LYS A 167 -4.01 17.68 -10.41
CA LYS A 167 -3.36 18.93 -10.01
C LYS A 167 -3.93 20.10 -10.84
N LYS A 168 -4.33 21.18 -10.16
CA LYS A 168 -4.78 22.42 -10.81
C LYS A 168 -3.63 23.17 -11.48
#